data_AF-A0A167MLF3-F1
#
_entry.id   AF-A0A167MLF3-F1
#
_cell.length_a   1.000
_cell.length_b   1.000
_cell.length_c   1.000
_cell.angle_alpha   90.00
_cell.angle_beta   90.00
_cell.angle_gamma   90.00
#
_symmetry.space_group_name_H-M   'P 1'
#
loop_
_entity.id
_entity.type
_entity.pdbx_description
1 polymer ?
#
loop_
_entity_poly.entity_id
_entity_poly.type
_entity_poly.pdbx_seq_one_letter_code
_entity_poly.pdbx_strand_id
1 'polypeptide(L)'
;MQQTSSPAEPSVQEIRALVNAVVAPQATVGSLRLLAHHRLQQIYEATLSDTTTLLVVLPPPSTLRLLRSEQNMIRTEAVVVRWLREEALASLSRPSETTSAAVQPLRTSEALLEALGGGRSSLGTAESTLAKSGLLRNGTPQISLPFPITVPDDATARAFSTPTTVSVFRPPAGTPVSALSPPLTPDERTSVDYQAGSLVRQLARLTAHSNEFGPALVVLAAQSGSGAPSTATNPAPSMHTWSVAFHSILESILRDGEDVAVSVPYSLIRKQFRRLRHVLDTVDTPSLVVVDAVDDTNLLVKRHPVAKEKNEQGDAEQTRRSSSSLQPTQHAFRSTTLASTTSDVTTSSVTEPFAAGIVVTGLRDWSHCVFGDPLFASVFSEQPSTSFLRGFDGAEDSVVNVAAEDREARASHEDGHEDGDDRATTTRLLLYQCYHAVVRIVKGFYRPGRDQTTHELAARKRLTEALAKLAATDTSQETMAPQTATKYRHRRPSGDMSPAKRTKSDDSGDEIPKKEAT
;
A
#
# COMPACT_ATOMS: atom_id res chain seq x y z
N MET A 1 0.24 -29.03 35.40
CA MET A 1 -0.52 -28.03 34.64
C MET A 1 -0.03 -26.65 35.04
N GLN A 2 0.98 -26.12 34.34
CA GLN A 2 1.38 -24.73 34.52
C GLN A 2 0.39 -23.86 33.77
N GLN A 3 -0.37 -23.05 34.49
CA GLN A 3 -1.15 -21.96 33.91
C GLN A 3 -0.15 -20.96 33.34
N THR A 4 0.03 -20.98 32.02
CA THR A 4 0.70 -19.90 31.32
C THR A 4 -0.23 -18.70 31.38
N SER A 5 0.09 -17.73 32.23
CA SER A 5 -0.60 -16.45 32.27
C SER A 5 -0.55 -15.83 30.88
N SER A 6 -1.72 -15.47 30.34
CA SER A 6 -1.80 -14.61 29.15
C SER A 6 -0.97 -13.36 29.42
N PRO A 7 -0.11 -12.90 28.50
CA PRO A 7 0.62 -11.65 28.71
C PRO A 7 -0.41 -10.54 28.89
N ALA A 8 -0.35 -9.86 30.04
CA ALA A 8 -1.23 -8.78 30.39
C ALA A 8 -1.03 -7.62 29.40
N GLU A 9 -2.11 -6.93 29.04
CA GLU A 9 -2.00 -5.71 28.22
C GLU A 9 -1.14 -4.66 28.95
N PRO A 10 -0.27 -3.94 28.22
CA PRO A 10 0.60 -2.95 28.82
C PRO A 10 -0.24 -1.84 29.47
N SER A 11 0.02 -1.59 30.75
CA SER A 11 -0.63 -0.52 31.49
C SER A 11 -0.17 0.86 31.00
N VAL A 12 -1.03 1.86 31.15
CA VAL A 12 -0.71 3.27 30.84
C VAL A 12 0.56 3.74 31.58
N GLN A 13 0.83 3.19 32.76
CA GLN A 13 2.01 3.52 33.55
C GLN A 13 3.30 2.95 32.94
N GLU A 14 3.27 1.71 32.44
CA GLU A 14 4.40 1.09 31.73
C GLU A 14 4.74 1.87 30.46
N ILE A 15 3.73 2.27 29.68
CA ILE A 15 3.93 3.10 28.47
C ILE A 15 4.52 4.46 28.83
N ARG A 16 4.02 5.11 29.89
CA ARG A 16 4.57 6.38 30.37
C ARG A 16 6.02 6.24 30.84
N ALA A 17 6.35 5.14 31.52
CA ALA A 17 7.72 4.84 31.95
C ALA A 17 8.67 4.69 30.75
N LEU A 18 8.22 3.99 29.70
CA LEU A 18 8.98 3.89 28.45
C LEU A 18 9.23 5.26 27.83
N VAL A 19 8.19 6.08 27.65
CA VAL A 19 8.34 7.40 27.02
C VAL A 19 9.27 8.29 27.83
N ASN A 20 9.16 8.30 29.16
CA ASN A 20 10.07 9.04 30.03
C ASN A 20 11.52 8.56 29.94
N ALA A 21 11.77 7.30 29.61
CA ALA A 21 13.13 6.76 29.43
C ALA A 21 13.75 7.14 28.07
N VAL A 22 12.92 7.53 27.10
CA VAL A 22 13.33 7.86 25.72
C VAL A 22 13.44 9.38 25.52
N VAL A 23 12.67 10.16 26.27
CA VAL A 23 12.57 11.61 26.16
C VAL A 23 13.62 12.31 27.03
N ALA A 24 14.01 13.53 26.66
CA ALA A 24 14.99 14.31 27.41
C ALA A 24 14.55 14.54 28.88
N PRO A 25 15.47 14.60 29.86
CA PRO A 25 15.13 14.63 31.30
C PRO A 25 14.20 15.78 31.74
N GLN A 26 14.17 16.87 30.96
CA GLN A 26 13.35 18.05 31.22
C GLN A 26 11.93 17.99 30.64
N ALA A 27 11.65 17.02 29.77
CA ALA A 27 10.34 16.85 29.15
C ALA A 27 9.59 15.68 29.81
N THR A 28 8.32 15.91 30.14
CA THR A 28 7.46 14.93 30.81
C THR A 28 6.25 14.61 29.95
N VAL A 29 5.69 13.41 30.12
CA VAL A 29 4.47 13.01 29.41
C VAL A 29 3.26 13.74 29.99
N GLY A 30 2.71 14.69 29.24
CA GLY A 30 1.50 15.42 29.60
C GLY A 30 0.23 14.60 29.40
N SER A 31 0.06 14.00 28.22
CA SER A 31 -1.10 13.15 27.91
C SER A 31 -0.70 11.91 27.11
N LEU A 32 -1.47 10.84 27.26
CA LEU A 32 -1.31 9.59 26.51
C LEU A 32 -2.68 9.15 26.00
N ARG A 33 -2.81 8.98 24.69
CA ARG A 33 -4.08 8.66 24.00
C ARG A 33 -3.89 7.45 23.10
N LEU A 34 -4.77 6.45 23.20
CA LEU A 34 -4.83 5.38 22.21
C LEU A 34 -5.45 5.93 20.91
N LEU A 35 -4.78 5.71 19.78
CA LEU A 35 -5.24 6.10 18.45
C LEU A 35 -5.85 4.91 17.72
N ALA A 36 -6.97 5.15 17.02
CA ALA A 36 -7.51 4.19 16.07
C ALA A 36 -6.51 4.00 14.92
N HIS A 37 -6.09 2.77 14.67
CA HIS A 37 -5.12 2.43 13.64
C HIS A 37 -5.69 1.39 12.67
N HIS A 38 -5.24 1.43 11.41
CA HIS A 38 -5.77 0.56 10.36
C HIS A 38 -5.16 -0.85 10.39
N ARG A 39 -3.99 -0.95 11.00
CA ARG A 39 -3.34 -2.20 11.37
C ARG A 39 -3.68 -2.59 12.80
N LEU A 40 -3.19 -3.75 13.20
CA LEU A 40 -3.57 -4.44 14.43
C LEU A 40 -2.75 -4.02 15.64
N GLN A 41 -1.68 -3.27 15.42
CA GLN A 41 -0.83 -2.72 16.48
C GLN A 41 -1.61 -1.72 17.32
N GLN A 42 -1.20 -1.58 18.59
CA GLN A 42 -1.74 -0.55 19.46
C GLN A 42 -0.86 0.70 19.35
N ILE A 43 -1.42 1.81 18.87
CA ILE A 43 -0.67 3.07 18.72
C ILE A 43 -1.11 4.06 19.78
N TYR A 44 -0.19 4.47 20.64
CA TYR A 44 -0.42 5.53 21.61
C TYR A 44 0.26 6.82 21.17
N GLU A 45 -0.49 7.90 21.17
CA GLU A 45 0.03 9.24 21.03
C GLU A 45 0.38 9.79 22.41
N ALA A 46 1.64 10.15 22.61
CA ALA A 46 2.15 10.82 23.80
C ALA A 46 2.43 12.29 23.47
N THR A 47 1.71 13.22 24.10
CA THR A 47 2.03 14.65 24.05
C THR A 47 2.91 15.00 25.24
N LEU A 48 4.09 15.53 24.96
CA LEU A 48 5.08 15.95 25.94
C LEU A 48 4.82 17.40 26.40
N SER A 49 5.43 17.78 27.53
CA SER A 49 5.32 19.12 28.12
C SER A 49 5.85 20.24 27.21
N ASP A 50 6.74 19.92 26.29
CA ASP A 50 7.33 20.83 25.30
C ASP A 50 6.51 20.92 24.00
N THR A 51 5.26 20.41 24.00
CA THR A 51 4.35 20.29 22.85
C THR A 51 4.77 19.27 21.78
N THR A 52 5.89 18.55 21.97
CA THR A 52 6.30 17.49 21.06
C THR A 52 5.36 16.29 21.18
N THR A 53 4.95 15.74 20.04
CA THR A 53 4.12 14.53 19.95
C THR A 53 4.97 13.33 19.54
N LEU A 54 4.81 12.21 20.26
CA LEU A 54 5.42 10.92 19.92
C LEU A 54 4.34 9.87 19.69
N LEU A 55 4.60 8.93 18.79
CA LEU A 55 3.81 7.73 18.60
C LEU A 55 4.58 6.54 19.19
N VAL A 56 3.93 5.81 20.09
CA VAL A 56 4.42 4.55 20.65
C VAL A 56 3.63 3.41 20.03
N VAL A 57 4.31 2.55 19.29
CA VAL A 57 3.72 1.40 18.59
C VAL A 57 4.00 0.14 19.39
N LEU A 58 2.94 -0.48 19.87
CA LEU A 58 2.93 -1.70 20.68
C LEU A 58 2.33 -2.87 19.90
N PRO A 59 2.67 -4.12 20.25
CA PRO A 59 2.13 -5.28 19.56
C PRO A 59 0.61 -5.34 19.71
N PRO A 60 -0.08 -6.05 18.81
CA PRO A 60 -1.51 -6.31 18.97
C PRO A 60 -1.82 -6.98 20.32
N PRO A 61 -3.03 -6.79 20.88
CA PRO A 61 -3.47 -7.53 22.04
C PRO A 61 -3.32 -9.04 21.85
N SER A 62 -2.88 -9.74 22.90
CA SER A 62 -2.62 -11.19 22.87
C SER A 62 -3.87 -12.03 22.60
N THR A 63 -5.06 -11.44 22.79
CA THR A 63 -6.36 -12.03 22.46
C THR A 63 -6.62 -12.11 20.95
N LEU A 64 -5.91 -11.32 20.14
CA LEU A 64 -6.05 -11.32 18.69
C LEU A 64 -5.20 -12.43 18.07
N ARG A 65 -5.86 -13.38 17.40
CA ARG A 65 -5.18 -14.35 16.56
C ARG A 65 -4.58 -13.62 15.35
N LEU A 66 -3.26 -13.73 15.16
CA LEU A 66 -2.54 -13.10 14.05
C LEU A 66 -2.32 -14.08 12.89
N LEU A 67 -2.38 -13.58 11.66
CA LEU A 67 -1.88 -14.31 10.50
C LEU A 67 -0.36 -14.48 10.59
N ARG A 68 0.20 -15.46 9.89
CA ARG A 68 1.66 -15.65 9.82
C ARG A 68 2.39 -14.41 9.31
N SER A 69 1.80 -13.71 8.34
CA SER A 69 2.34 -12.45 7.80
C SER A 69 2.25 -11.26 8.76
N GLU A 70 1.45 -11.36 9.84
CA GLU A 70 1.20 -10.27 10.79
C GLU A 70 2.06 -10.37 12.06
N GLN A 71 2.83 -11.45 12.23
CA GLN A 71 3.58 -11.70 13.47
C GLN A 71 4.72 -10.71 13.73
N ASN A 72 5.31 -10.13 12.68
CA ASN A 72 6.51 -9.29 12.79
C ASN A 72 6.29 -7.83 12.36
N MET A 73 5.07 -7.31 12.42
CA MET A 73 4.71 -5.99 11.88
C MET A 73 5.60 -4.85 12.38
N ILE A 74 5.83 -4.76 13.70
CA ILE A 74 6.67 -3.71 14.30
C ILE A 74 8.12 -3.81 13.84
N ARG A 75 8.65 -5.04 13.77
CA ARG A 75 10.03 -5.28 13.31
C ARG A 75 10.19 -4.92 11.84
N THR A 76 9.24 -5.33 11.00
CA THR A 76 9.23 -4.99 9.57
C THR A 76 9.23 -3.48 9.38
N GLU A 77 8.31 -2.77 10.03
CA GLU A 77 8.21 -1.30 9.94
C GLU A 77 9.51 -0.62 10.36
N ALA A 78 10.07 -0.98 11.53
CA ALA A 78 11.29 -0.37 12.04
C ALA A 78 12.50 -0.57 11.10
N VAL A 79 12.63 -1.76 10.52
CA VAL A 79 13.74 -2.08 9.60
C VAL A 79 13.56 -1.38 8.25
N VAL A 80 12.34 -1.37 7.69
CA VAL A 80 12.05 -0.69 6.42
C VAL A 80 12.23 0.82 6.54
N VAL A 81 11.70 1.44 7.59
CA VAL A 81 11.84 2.89 7.80
C VAL A 81 13.30 3.28 7.99
N ARG A 82 14.09 2.47 8.71
CA ARG A 82 15.54 2.70 8.84
C ARG A 82 16.23 2.63 7.48
N TRP A 83 16.01 1.56 6.73
CA TRP A 83 16.61 1.37 5.42
C TRP A 83 16.24 2.49 4.44
N LEU A 84 14.97 2.90 4.37
CA LEU A 84 14.52 4.01 3.53
C LEU A 84 15.22 5.33 3.85
N ARG A 85 15.56 5.57 5.12
CA ARG A 85 16.29 6.78 5.54
C ARG A 85 17.75 6.73 5.16
N GLU A 86 18.37 5.56 5.29
CA GLU A 86 19.75 5.33 4.83
C GLU A 86 19.84 5.54 3.32
N GLU A 87 18.86 5.03 2.56
CA GLU A 87 18.76 5.22 1.12
C GLU A 87 18.55 6.70 0.75
N ALA A 88 17.70 7.41 1.50
CA ALA A 88 17.50 8.85 1.35
C ALA A 88 18.81 9.62 1.58
N LEU A 89 19.55 9.29 2.63
CA LEU A 89 20.82 9.93 2.96
C LEU A 89 21.90 9.64 1.91
N ALA A 90 21.97 8.41 1.41
CA ALA A 90 22.87 8.01 0.34
C ALA A 90 22.58 8.79 -0.96
N SER A 91 21.31 9.02 -1.28
CA SER A 91 20.89 9.79 -2.46
C SER A 91 21.36 11.26 -2.43
N LEU A 92 21.46 11.88 -1.24
CA LEU A 92 21.98 13.24 -1.07
C LEU A 92 23.50 13.34 -1.22
N SER A 93 24.19 12.24 -0.94
CA SER A 93 25.65 12.18 -0.92
C SER A 93 26.25 11.90 -2.30
N ARG A 94 25.43 11.52 -3.29
CA ARG A 94 25.86 11.37 -4.69
C ARG A 94 26.08 12.75 -5.30
N PRO A 95 27.32 13.13 -5.68
CA PRO A 95 27.54 14.37 -6.40
C PRO A 95 26.78 14.31 -7.72
N SER A 96 25.95 15.34 -7.98
CA SER A 96 25.34 15.51 -9.30
C SER A 96 26.48 15.71 -10.30
N GLU A 97 26.62 14.80 -11.27
CA GLU A 97 27.53 14.96 -12.41
C GLU A 97 27.04 16.06 -13.34
N THR A 98 27.06 17.31 -12.88
CA THR A 98 27.04 18.49 -13.74
C THR A 98 27.74 19.62 -13.01
N THR A 99 28.77 20.15 -13.66
CA THR A 99 29.63 21.30 -13.32
C THR A 99 30.82 21.08 -12.36
N SER A 100 31.98 21.04 -13.02
CA SER A 100 33.34 21.22 -12.50
C SER A 100 33.50 22.48 -11.64
N ALA A 101 34.02 22.34 -10.42
CA ALA A 101 35.18 23.08 -9.90
C ALA A 101 35.49 22.64 -8.47
N ALA A 102 36.78 22.52 -8.18
CA ALA A 102 37.38 21.93 -6.99
C ALA A 102 37.05 22.62 -5.66
N VAL A 103 36.71 21.84 -4.63
CA VAL A 103 37.02 22.11 -3.21
C VAL A 103 37.27 20.77 -2.49
N GLN A 104 38.31 20.72 -1.67
CA GLN A 104 38.88 19.55 -1.00
C GLN A 104 37.92 18.83 -0.03
N PRO A 105 38.16 17.52 0.28
CA PRO A 105 37.34 16.76 1.20
C PRO A 105 37.74 17.07 2.65
N LEU A 106 36.88 17.74 3.41
CA LEU A 106 37.04 17.87 4.86
C LEU A 106 36.06 16.94 5.60
N ARG A 107 36.61 15.82 6.11
CA ARG A 107 36.29 15.15 7.39
C ARG A 107 34.86 15.31 7.98
N THR A 108 33.83 14.88 7.26
CA THR A 108 32.46 14.80 7.81
C THR A 108 32.05 13.41 8.29
N SER A 109 32.76 12.34 7.89
CA SER A 109 32.37 10.96 8.20
C SER A 109 32.59 10.57 9.67
N GLU A 110 33.65 11.06 10.31
CA GLU A 110 33.93 10.78 11.73
C GLU A 110 33.01 11.59 12.67
N ALA A 111 32.73 12.85 12.35
CA ALA A 111 31.90 13.72 13.19
C ALA A 111 30.40 13.33 13.19
N LEU A 112 29.90 12.71 12.11
CA LEU A 112 28.50 12.27 12.02
C LEU A 112 28.27 10.91 12.70
N LEU A 113 29.26 10.02 12.68
CA LEU A 113 29.27 8.79 13.47
C LEU A 113 29.35 9.09 14.97
N GLU A 114 30.09 10.13 15.38
CA GLU A 114 30.05 10.65 16.76
C GLU A 114 28.70 11.30 17.11
N ALA A 115 28.01 11.96 16.17
CA ALA A 115 26.68 12.54 16.41
C ALA A 115 25.57 11.48 16.62
N LEU A 116 25.77 10.26 16.14
CA LEU A 116 24.91 9.10 16.43
C LEU A 116 25.23 8.45 17.79
N GLY A 117 26.35 8.82 18.44
CA GLY A 117 26.79 8.34 19.75
C GLY A 117 26.89 9.40 20.86
N GLY A 118 26.72 10.69 20.57
CA GLY A 118 26.99 11.80 21.48
C GLY A 118 25.84 12.82 21.61
N GLY A 119 25.53 13.20 22.85
CA GLY A 119 24.30 13.91 23.19
C GLY A 119 24.15 15.40 22.80
N ARG A 120 22.88 15.73 22.55
CA ARG A 120 22.06 16.90 23.01
C ARG A 120 22.18 18.30 22.38
N SER A 121 23.14 18.65 21.52
CA SER A 121 23.14 20.01 20.90
C SER A 121 23.13 20.06 19.37
N SER A 122 23.31 18.94 18.66
CA SER A 122 23.33 18.88 17.18
C SER A 122 22.02 18.39 16.54
N LEU A 123 21.04 17.95 17.35
CA LEU A 123 19.82 17.29 16.89
C LEU A 123 18.96 18.20 16.00
N GLY A 124 18.81 19.49 16.34
CA GLY A 124 17.97 20.42 15.57
C GLY A 124 18.50 20.72 14.16
N THR A 125 19.81 20.68 13.95
CA THR A 125 20.43 20.98 12.65
C THR A 125 20.39 19.76 11.73
N ALA A 126 20.66 18.56 12.26
CA ALA A 126 20.56 17.30 11.53
C ALA A 126 19.11 16.90 11.21
N GLU A 127 18.16 17.23 12.09
CA GLU A 127 16.71 17.06 11.86
C GLU A 127 16.18 18.00 10.79
N SER A 128 16.65 19.25 10.73
CA SER A 128 16.26 20.20 9.68
C SER A 128 16.75 19.78 8.31
N THR A 129 17.93 19.17 8.20
CA THR A 129 18.41 18.58 6.95
C THR A 129 17.64 17.30 6.62
N LEU A 130 17.51 16.33 7.54
CA LEU A 130 16.85 15.05 7.24
C LEU A 130 15.33 15.18 7.02
N ALA A 131 14.65 16.13 7.67
CA ALA A 131 13.24 16.44 7.40
C ALA A 131 13.02 17.18 6.07
N LYS A 132 14.06 17.85 5.54
CA LYS A 132 14.10 18.40 4.18
C LYS A 132 14.62 17.40 3.15
N SER A 133 15.13 16.26 3.59
CA SER A 133 15.63 15.16 2.76
C SER A 133 14.52 14.18 2.44
N GLY A 134 13.55 14.61 1.64
CA GLY A 134 12.63 13.67 1.00
C GLY A 134 13.41 12.74 0.06
N LEU A 135 13.01 11.46 0.01
CA LEU A 135 13.56 10.45 -0.92
C LEU A 135 13.50 10.82 -2.40
N LEU A 136 12.81 11.91 -2.76
CA LEU A 136 12.33 12.16 -4.12
C LEU A 136 12.73 13.55 -4.58
N ARG A 137 13.93 13.64 -5.12
CA ARG A 137 14.43 14.82 -5.82
C ARG A 137 13.95 14.71 -7.26
N ASN A 138 12.73 15.21 -7.55
CA ASN A 138 12.22 15.63 -8.87
C ASN A 138 10.74 16.03 -8.74
N GLY A 139 10.44 17.32 -8.58
CA GLY A 139 9.11 17.93 -8.82
C GLY A 139 7.94 17.51 -7.92
N THR A 140 8.02 16.43 -7.14
CA THR A 140 6.94 15.90 -6.31
C THR A 140 7.10 16.26 -4.83
N PRO A 141 5.99 16.37 -4.06
CA PRO A 141 6.03 16.62 -2.63
C PRO A 141 6.85 15.54 -1.89
N GLN A 142 7.74 15.99 -1.00
CA GLN A 142 8.63 15.14 -0.22
C GLN A 142 7.83 14.13 0.61
N ILE A 143 8.07 12.82 0.45
CA ILE A 143 7.51 11.79 1.33
C ILE A 143 8.04 12.01 2.76
N SER A 144 7.13 12.29 3.68
CA SER A 144 7.39 12.33 5.12
C SER A 144 7.50 10.90 5.66
N LEU A 145 8.72 10.43 5.86
CA LEU A 145 8.97 9.16 6.55
C LEU A 145 8.85 9.32 8.08
N PRO A 146 8.33 8.32 8.81
CA PRO A 146 8.33 8.33 10.28
C PRO A 146 9.73 8.55 10.85
N PHE A 147 9.76 9.35 11.92
CA PHE A 147 10.81 9.70 12.89
C PHE A 147 11.34 8.65 13.91
N PRO A 148 12.00 7.49 13.63
CA PRO A 148 12.37 6.54 14.68
C PRO A 148 13.21 7.22 15.74
N ILE A 149 12.80 7.02 16.98
CA ILE A 149 13.54 7.42 18.17
C ILE A 149 14.20 6.17 18.72
N THR A 150 15.51 6.26 18.93
CA THR A 150 16.29 5.18 19.52
C THR A 150 15.76 4.91 20.92
N VAL A 151 15.22 3.70 21.12
CA VAL A 151 14.82 3.20 22.43
C VAL A 151 16.04 2.51 23.04
N PRO A 152 16.53 2.92 24.22
CA PRO A 152 17.60 2.20 24.89
C PRO A 152 17.20 0.74 25.16
N ASP A 153 18.11 -0.21 24.96
CA ASP A 153 17.80 -1.65 25.09
C ASP A 153 17.19 -1.99 26.46
N ASP A 154 17.70 -1.37 27.54
CA ASP A 154 17.21 -1.56 28.90
C ASP A 154 15.92 -0.79 29.20
N ALA A 155 15.52 0.19 28.38
CA ALA A 155 14.31 0.99 28.62
C ALA A 155 13.04 0.14 28.52
N THR A 156 12.98 -0.74 27.53
CA THR A 156 11.84 -1.64 27.35
C THR A 156 11.76 -2.69 28.46
N ALA A 157 12.91 -3.27 28.85
CA ALA A 157 12.97 -4.25 29.94
C ALA A 157 12.62 -3.65 31.31
N ARG A 158 12.93 -2.37 31.54
CA ARG A 158 12.53 -1.66 32.76
C ARG A 158 11.07 -1.21 32.74
N ALA A 159 10.55 -0.87 31.56
CA ALA A 159 9.22 -0.31 31.42
C ALA A 159 8.13 -1.40 31.43
N PHE A 160 8.38 -2.56 30.83
CA PHE A 160 7.38 -3.63 30.72
C PHE A 160 7.76 -4.84 31.54
N SER A 161 6.76 -5.39 32.24
CA SER A 161 6.88 -6.65 32.98
C SER A 161 7.14 -7.87 32.10
N THR A 162 6.88 -7.79 30.79
CA THR A 162 7.10 -8.86 29.82
C THR A 162 7.92 -8.37 28.61
N PRO A 163 8.72 -9.25 27.96
CA PRO A 163 9.47 -8.89 26.76
C PRO A 163 8.54 -8.40 25.65
N THR A 164 8.49 -7.09 25.44
CA THR A 164 7.57 -6.43 24.51
C THR A 164 8.37 -5.75 23.40
N THR A 165 8.09 -6.04 22.13
CA THR A 165 8.73 -5.30 21.04
C THR A 165 8.01 -3.97 20.85
N VAL A 166 8.75 -2.86 20.96
CA VAL A 166 8.18 -1.51 20.84
C VAL A 166 8.93 -0.72 19.80
N SER A 167 8.23 0.21 19.14
CA SER A 167 8.88 1.25 18.33
C SER A 167 8.29 2.60 18.68
N VAL A 168 9.15 3.62 18.71
CA VAL A 168 8.77 4.99 19.04
C VAL A 168 9.14 5.88 17.85
N PHE A 169 8.19 6.67 17.37
CA PHE A 169 8.39 7.55 16.23
C PHE A 169 7.83 8.95 16.50
N ARG A 170 8.34 9.96 15.79
CA ARG A 170 7.56 11.19 15.58
C ARG A 170 6.46 10.94 14.53
N PRO A 171 5.24 11.48 14.72
CA PRO A 171 4.16 11.33 13.75
C PRO A 171 4.58 11.86 12.36
N PRO A 172 4.29 11.12 11.28
CA PRO A 172 4.46 11.64 9.92
C PRO A 172 3.49 12.81 9.66
N ALA A 173 3.86 13.70 8.75
CA ALA A 173 2.98 14.80 8.36
C ALA A 173 1.77 14.28 7.57
N GLY A 174 0.60 14.89 7.81
CA GLY A 174 -0.63 14.63 7.07
C GLY A 174 -1.70 13.92 7.90
N THR A 175 -2.84 13.67 7.26
CA THR A 175 -4.00 12.98 7.82
C THR A 175 -4.37 11.84 6.87
N PRO A 176 -4.70 10.64 7.37
CA PRO A 176 -5.13 9.56 6.48
C PRO A 176 -6.40 9.94 5.73
N VAL A 177 -6.50 9.59 4.46
CA VAL A 177 -7.63 9.96 3.58
C VAL A 177 -8.98 9.60 4.23
N SER A 178 -9.06 8.41 4.83
CA SER A 178 -10.25 7.90 5.53
C SER A 178 -10.66 8.69 6.78
N ALA A 179 -9.77 9.51 7.35
CA ALA A 179 -10.06 10.35 8.52
C ALA A 179 -10.28 11.83 8.16
N LEU A 180 -10.27 12.18 6.87
CA LEU A 180 -10.51 13.57 6.45
C LEU A 180 -11.94 14.01 6.75
N SER A 181 -12.05 15.26 7.20
CA SER A 181 -13.33 15.95 7.36
C SER A 181 -13.17 17.40 6.88
N PRO A 182 -13.81 17.80 5.77
CA PRO A 182 -14.68 16.98 4.89
C PRO A 182 -13.90 15.89 4.12
N PRO A 183 -14.58 14.83 3.61
CA PRO A 183 -13.96 13.83 2.73
C PRO A 183 -13.44 14.47 1.43
N LEU A 184 -12.71 13.70 0.63
CA LEU A 184 -12.17 14.18 -0.66
C LEU A 184 -13.30 14.55 -1.63
N THR A 185 -13.15 15.70 -2.30
CA THR A 185 -13.94 16.02 -3.50
C THR A 185 -13.51 15.13 -4.69
N PRO A 186 -14.32 14.99 -5.75
CA PRO A 186 -13.93 14.22 -6.94
C PRO A 186 -12.61 14.70 -7.57
N ASP A 187 -12.38 16.02 -7.59
CA ASP A 187 -11.15 16.62 -8.14
C ASP A 187 -9.95 16.34 -7.23
N GLU A 188 -10.14 16.47 -5.91
CA GLU A 188 -9.12 16.07 -4.92
C GLU A 188 -8.79 14.58 -5.04
N ARG A 189 -9.79 13.71 -5.21
CA ARG A 189 -9.58 12.26 -5.38
C ARG A 189 -8.78 11.96 -6.65
N THR A 190 -9.10 12.62 -7.76
CA THR A 190 -8.37 12.48 -9.02
C THR A 190 -6.90 12.89 -8.86
N SER A 191 -6.63 14.00 -8.17
CA SER A 191 -5.26 14.46 -7.88
C SER A 191 -4.52 13.54 -6.92
N VAL A 192 -5.18 13.07 -5.85
CA VAL A 192 -4.60 12.14 -4.86
C VAL A 192 -4.27 10.79 -5.51
N ASP A 193 -5.16 10.25 -6.34
CA ASP A 193 -4.92 9.00 -7.06
C ASP A 193 -3.70 9.11 -8.00
N TYR A 194 -3.58 10.22 -8.74
CA TYR A 194 -2.40 10.50 -9.59
C TYR A 194 -1.11 10.56 -8.76
N GLN A 195 -1.12 11.31 -7.66
CA GLN A 195 0.03 11.42 -6.76
C GLN A 195 0.38 10.06 -6.13
N ALA A 196 -0.63 9.24 -5.78
CA ALA A 196 -0.43 7.89 -5.26
C ALA A 196 0.18 6.94 -6.31
N GLY A 197 -0.23 7.05 -7.58
CA GLY A 197 0.41 6.34 -8.69
C GLY A 197 1.88 6.68 -8.83
N SER A 198 2.20 7.98 -8.78
CA SER A 198 3.60 8.46 -8.79
C SER A 198 4.39 7.95 -7.59
N LEU A 199 3.79 7.97 -6.39
CA LEU A 199 4.39 7.43 -5.18
C LEU A 199 4.73 5.94 -5.31
N VAL A 200 3.78 5.12 -5.78
CA VAL A 200 4.00 3.68 -5.98
C VAL A 200 5.09 3.41 -7.02
N ARG A 201 5.10 4.17 -8.13
CA ARG A 201 6.19 4.11 -9.14
C ARG A 201 7.55 4.44 -8.53
N GLN A 202 7.61 5.43 -7.66
CA GLN A 202 8.85 5.85 -6.99
C GLN A 202 9.33 4.79 -5.99
N LEU A 203 8.44 4.21 -5.18
CA LEU A 203 8.78 3.13 -4.27
C LEU A 203 9.28 1.89 -5.03
N ALA A 204 8.66 1.57 -6.17
CA ALA A 204 9.06 0.45 -7.03
C ALA A 204 10.48 0.59 -7.62
N ARG A 205 11.09 1.80 -7.61
CA ARG A 205 12.48 1.99 -8.04
C ARG A 205 13.50 1.65 -6.95
N LEU A 206 13.06 1.49 -5.71
CA LEU A 206 13.93 1.16 -4.59
C LEU A 206 14.15 -0.36 -4.54
N THR A 207 15.40 -0.78 -4.61
CA THR A 207 15.80 -2.20 -4.58
C THR A 207 16.79 -2.44 -3.45
N ALA A 208 16.66 -3.58 -2.77
CA ALA A 208 17.63 -4.04 -1.77
C ALA A 208 18.96 -4.44 -2.43
N HIS A 209 20.08 -4.23 -1.72
CA HIS A 209 21.42 -4.61 -2.22
C HIS A 209 21.62 -6.12 -2.34
N SER A 210 20.84 -6.92 -1.58
CA SER A 210 20.95 -8.38 -1.60
C SER A 210 20.43 -9.03 -2.89
N ASN A 211 19.69 -8.28 -3.73
CA ASN A 211 18.97 -8.82 -4.89
C ASN A 211 18.09 -10.04 -4.54
N GLU A 212 17.57 -10.09 -3.31
CA GLU A 212 16.68 -11.15 -2.85
C GLU A 212 15.22 -10.68 -2.89
N PHE A 213 14.33 -11.64 -3.15
CA PHE A 213 12.89 -11.44 -3.15
C PHE A 213 12.27 -11.82 -1.80
N GLY A 214 11.05 -11.35 -1.54
CA GLY A 214 10.22 -11.81 -0.43
C GLY A 214 9.95 -10.76 0.65
N PRO A 215 9.50 -11.17 1.86
CA PRO A 215 9.13 -10.26 2.93
C PRO A 215 10.28 -9.33 3.32
N ALA A 216 10.01 -8.02 3.46
CA ALA A 216 11.04 -7.01 3.67
C ALA A 216 11.92 -7.29 4.91
N LEU A 217 11.34 -7.83 5.98
CA LEU A 217 12.10 -8.19 7.17
C LEU A 217 13.18 -9.25 6.87
N VAL A 218 12.90 -10.23 6.01
CA VAL A 218 13.85 -11.29 5.66
C VAL A 218 14.96 -10.72 4.78
N VAL A 219 14.58 -9.99 3.73
CA VAL A 219 15.50 -9.41 2.74
C VAL A 219 16.45 -8.36 3.35
N LEU A 220 15.95 -7.52 4.26
CA LEU A 220 16.75 -6.47 4.92
C LEU A 220 17.58 -7.03 6.10
N ALA A 221 17.11 -8.09 6.77
CA ALA A 221 17.91 -8.75 7.79
C ALA A 221 19.13 -9.46 7.19
N ALA A 222 18.98 -10.07 6.02
CA ALA A 222 20.09 -10.68 5.28
C ALA A 222 21.19 -9.67 4.89
N GLN A 223 20.81 -8.42 4.58
CA GLN A 223 21.75 -7.35 4.25
C GLN A 223 22.57 -6.86 5.45
N SER A 224 22.02 -6.95 6.66
CA SER A 224 22.63 -6.30 7.82
C SER A 224 23.88 -7.00 8.34
N GLY A 225 24.25 -8.20 7.85
CA GLY A 225 25.49 -8.91 8.16
C GLY A 225 25.77 -9.17 9.66
N SER A 226 24.87 -8.74 10.54
CA SER A 226 25.06 -8.75 11.98
C SER A 226 24.86 -10.18 12.47
N GLY A 227 25.98 -10.87 12.67
CA GLY A 227 26.09 -12.17 13.32
C GLY A 227 25.66 -12.15 14.79
N ALA A 228 24.47 -11.64 15.08
CA ALA A 228 23.77 -12.00 16.30
C ALA A 228 23.40 -13.48 16.20
N PRO A 229 23.70 -14.32 17.21
CA PRO A 229 23.35 -15.72 17.18
C PRO A 229 21.83 -15.83 17.14
N SER A 230 21.29 -16.04 15.94
CA SER A 230 19.92 -16.51 15.80
C SER A 230 19.86 -17.85 16.49
N THR A 231 19.19 -17.89 17.64
CA THR A 231 18.77 -19.13 18.31
C THR A 231 17.74 -19.91 17.49
N ALA A 232 17.38 -19.43 16.30
CA ALA A 232 16.65 -20.17 15.29
C ALA A 232 17.62 -21.02 14.46
N THR A 233 17.49 -22.34 14.59
CA THR A 233 18.34 -23.40 14.05
C THR A 233 18.41 -23.49 12.51
N ASN A 234 18.00 -22.47 11.75
CA ASN A 234 18.13 -22.43 10.29
C ASN A 234 18.23 -20.98 9.80
N PRO A 235 19.22 -20.62 8.96
CA PRO A 235 19.16 -19.37 8.20
C PRO A 235 17.89 -19.37 7.36
N ALA A 236 17.20 -18.22 7.29
CA ALA A 236 16.03 -18.08 6.45
C ALA A 236 16.41 -18.45 4.99
N PRO A 237 15.55 -19.19 4.27
CA PRO A 237 15.88 -19.61 2.91
C PRO A 237 16.04 -18.38 2.02
N SER A 238 17.19 -18.25 1.35
CA SER A 238 17.41 -17.21 0.34
C SER A 238 16.42 -17.42 -0.82
N MET A 239 15.72 -16.36 -1.20
CA MET A 239 14.68 -16.40 -2.23
C MET A 239 15.17 -15.62 -3.46
N HIS A 240 15.85 -16.33 -4.36
CA HIS A 240 16.51 -15.70 -5.53
C HIS A 240 15.57 -15.40 -6.70
N THR A 241 14.37 -15.98 -6.73
CA THR A 241 13.37 -15.65 -7.76
C THR A 241 12.04 -15.27 -7.12
N TRP A 242 11.30 -14.40 -7.81
CA TRP A 242 10.00 -13.97 -7.35
C TRP A 242 9.01 -15.13 -7.23
N SER A 243 9.09 -16.14 -8.11
CA SER A 243 8.19 -17.30 -8.01
C SER A 243 8.36 -18.10 -6.71
N VAL A 244 9.58 -18.21 -6.18
CA VAL A 244 9.86 -18.84 -4.88
C VAL A 244 9.33 -18.00 -3.73
N ALA A 245 9.59 -16.69 -3.76
CA ALA A 245 9.13 -15.77 -2.74
C ALA A 245 7.60 -15.68 -2.69
N PHE A 246 6.96 -15.50 -3.84
CA PHE A 246 5.51 -15.49 -3.94
C PHE A 246 4.90 -16.83 -3.55
N HIS A 247 5.54 -17.97 -3.87
CA HIS A 247 5.08 -19.27 -3.36
C HIS A 247 5.02 -19.32 -1.84
N SER A 248 6.08 -18.82 -1.17
CA SER A 248 6.14 -18.77 0.30
C SER A 248 5.03 -17.89 0.88
N ILE A 249 4.82 -16.71 0.29
CA ILE A 249 3.76 -15.76 0.69
C ILE A 249 2.37 -16.37 0.49
N LEU A 250 2.12 -17.01 -0.67
CA LEU A 250 0.86 -17.68 -0.99
C LEU A 250 0.60 -18.87 -0.07
N GLU A 251 1.59 -19.75 0.13
CA GLU A 251 1.42 -20.93 0.98
C GLU A 251 1.20 -20.51 2.44
N SER A 252 1.82 -19.42 2.91
CA SER A 252 1.59 -18.86 4.25
C SER A 252 0.10 -18.58 4.52
N ILE A 253 -0.59 -17.90 3.60
CA ILE A 253 -2.01 -17.59 3.77
C ILE A 253 -2.91 -18.81 3.56
N LEU A 254 -2.55 -19.74 2.67
CA LEU A 254 -3.29 -21.00 2.50
C LEU A 254 -3.23 -21.85 3.78
N ARG A 255 -2.07 -21.89 4.45
CA ARG A 255 -1.92 -22.55 5.75
C ARG A 255 -2.73 -21.88 6.84
N ASP A 256 -2.75 -20.54 6.87
CA ASP A 256 -3.63 -19.82 7.80
C ASP A 256 -5.11 -20.20 7.57
N GLY A 257 -5.54 -20.32 6.31
CA GLY A 257 -6.89 -20.79 5.97
C GLY A 257 -7.17 -22.23 6.40
N GLU A 258 -6.22 -23.15 6.19
CA GLU A 258 -6.33 -24.56 6.63
C GLU A 258 -6.46 -24.66 8.16
N ASP A 259 -5.68 -23.87 8.91
CA ASP A 259 -5.68 -23.87 10.38
C ASP A 259 -7.00 -23.37 11.00
N VAL A 260 -7.86 -22.70 10.23
CA VAL A 260 -9.22 -22.31 10.64
C VAL A 260 -10.31 -22.98 9.81
N ALA A 261 -9.96 -24.01 9.03
CA ALA A 261 -10.86 -24.78 8.19
C ALA A 261 -11.72 -23.92 7.24
N VAL A 262 -11.15 -22.83 6.71
CA VAL A 262 -11.80 -22.00 5.69
C VAL A 262 -12.04 -22.82 4.43
N SER A 263 -13.28 -22.85 3.94
CA SER A 263 -13.60 -23.51 2.68
C SER A 263 -13.18 -22.64 1.49
N VAL A 264 -12.01 -22.92 0.90
CA VAL A 264 -11.54 -22.36 -0.39
C VAL A 264 -10.99 -23.49 -1.27
N PRO A 265 -10.90 -23.33 -2.61
CA PRO A 265 -10.44 -24.38 -3.51
C PRO A 265 -8.91 -24.54 -3.48
N TYR A 266 -8.34 -24.93 -2.34
CA TYR A 266 -6.88 -25.04 -2.10
C TYR A 266 -6.13 -25.83 -3.17
N SER A 267 -6.66 -27.00 -3.54
CA SER A 267 -6.05 -27.89 -4.54
C SER A 267 -5.98 -27.23 -5.91
N LEU A 268 -7.03 -26.50 -6.30
CA LEU A 268 -7.08 -25.75 -7.56
C LEU A 268 -6.09 -24.57 -7.53
N ILE A 269 -6.05 -23.80 -6.45
CA ILE A 269 -5.12 -22.68 -6.28
C ILE A 269 -3.67 -23.17 -6.42
N ARG A 270 -3.28 -24.21 -5.65
CA ARG A 270 -1.93 -24.80 -5.72
C ARG A 270 -1.63 -25.40 -7.10
N LYS A 271 -2.62 -25.96 -7.80
CA LYS A 271 -2.48 -26.46 -9.18
C LYS A 271 -2.21 -25.33 -10.16
N GLN A 272 -3.00 -24.26 -10.10
CA GLN A 272 -2.87 -23.09 -10.97
C GLN A 272 -1.52 -22.39 -10.76
N PHE A 273 -1.13 -22.19 -9.50
CA PHE A 273 0.18 -21.65 -9.17
C PHE A 273 1.31 -22.50 -9.76
N ARG A 274 1.31 -23.82 -9.54
CA ARG A 274 2.37 -24.72 -10.07
C ARG A 274 2.47 -24.66 -11.60
N ARG A 275 1.34 -24.57 -12.28
CA ARG A 275 1.27 -24.48 -13.75
C ARG A 275 1.87 -23.17 -14.27
N LEU A 276 1.51 -22.05 -13.65
CA LEU A 276 1.84 -20.70 -14.13
C LEU A 276 3.05 -20.06 -13.42
N ARG A 277 3.71 -20.82 -12.54
CA ARG A 277 4.85 -20.36 -11.73
C ARG A 277 5.94 -19.68 -12.58
N HIS A 278 6.24 -20.25 -13.74
CA HIS A 278 7.30 -19.78 -14.64
C HIS A 278 7.08 -18.33 -15.09
N VAL A 279 5.82 -17.87 -15.19
CA VAL A 279 5.51 -16.49 -15.54
C VAL A 279 6.00 -15.52 -14.48
N LEU A 280 6.05 -15.92 -13.21
CA LEU A 280 6.57 -15.08 -12.13
C LEU A 280 8.10 -14.99 -12.15
N ASP A 281 8.81 -15.91 -12.80
CA ASP A 281 10.27 -15.87 -12.92
C ASP A 281 10.74 -14.83 -13.97
N THR A 282 9.82 -14.20 -14.70
CA THR A 282 10.09 -13.03 -15.58
C THR A 282 10.23 -11.72 -14.81
N VAL A 283 10.13 -11.76 -13.48
CA VAL A 283 10.33 -10.60 -12.61
C VAL A 283 11.77 -10.65 -12.10
N ASP A 284 12.59 -9.78 -12.65
CA ASP A 284 14.05 -9.82 -12.47
C ASP A 284 14.50 -8.91 -11.32
N THR A 285 13.71 -7.86 -11.06
CA THR A 285 14.04 -6.79 -10.10
C THR A 285 13.22 -6.93 -8.82
N PRO A 286 13.86 -7.14 -7.65
CA PRO A 286 13.19 -7.18 -6.36
C PRO A 286 12.90 -5.76 -5.88
N SER A 287 11.85 -5.15 -6.42
CA SER A 287 11.42 -3.79 -6.10
C SER A 287 10.67 -3.72 -4.78
N LEU A 288 10.84 -2.63 -4.01
CA LEU A 288 10.04 -2.42 -2.80
C LEU A 288 8.56 -2.23 -3.17
N VAL A 289 7.71 -3.06 -2.58
CA VAL A 289 6.26 -3.00 -2.70
C VAL A 289 5.66 -2.87 -1.31
N VAL A 290 5.01 -1.74 -1.06
CA VAL A 290 4.11 -1.59 0.08
C VAL A 290 2.72 -2.02 -0.38
N VAL A 291 2.29 -3.20 0.07
CA VAL A 291 1.15 -3.90 -0.55
C VAL A 291 -0.14 -3.09 -0.44
N ASP A 292 -0.33 -2.33 0.65
CA ASP A 292 -1.49 -1.50 0.95
C ASP A 292 -1.17 0.01 0.93
N ALA A 293 -0.20 0.46 0.13
CA ALA A 293 0.19 1.89 0.05
C ALA A 293 -0.95 2.86 -0.30
N VAL A 294 -1.87 2.45 -1.18
CA VAL A 294 -2.91 3.33 -1.73
C VAL A 294 -4.24 3.20 -0.97
N ASP A 295 -4.28 2.40 0.09
CA ASP A 295 -5.46 2.29 0.94
C ASP A 295 -5.72 3.63 1.65
N ASP A 296 -6.97 4.12 1.63
CA ASP A 296 -7.37 5.40 2.26
C ASP A 296 -7.05 5.45 3.78
N THR A 297 -6.80 4.30 4.41
CA THR A 297 -6.40 4.19 5.81
C THR A 297 -4.88 4.30 6.05
N ASN A 298 -4.09 4.08 5.00
CA ASN A 298 -2.63 4.14 5.03
C ASN A 298 -2.06 5.39 4.32
N LEU A 299 -2.72 5.89 3.27
CA LEU A 299 -2.28 7.05 2.51
C LEU A 299 -2.52 8.36 3.29
N LEU A 300 -1.46 9.13 3.52
CA LEU A 300 -1.51 10.42 4.23
C LEU A 300 -1.55 11.57 3.23
N VAL A 301 -2.40 12.55 3.52
CA VAL A 301 -2.57 13.76 2.71
C VAL A 301 -2.63 15.02 3.57
N LYS A 302 -2.34 16.17 2.97
CA LYS A 302 -2.47 17.49 3.59
C LYS A 302 -3.12 18.47 2.61
N ARG A 303 -4.15 19.17 3.06
CA ARG A 303 -4.73 20.31 2.33
C ARG A 303 -3.85 21.54 2.54
N HIS A 304 -3.45 22.18 1.44
CA HIS A 304 -2.86 23.50 1.47
C HIS A 304 -3.97 24.54 1.58
N PRO A 305 -3.86 25.53 2.48
CA PRO A 305 -4.78 26.65 2.47
C PRO A 305 -4.59 27.41 1.15
N VAL A 306 -5.64 27.45 0.32
CA VAL A 306 -5.67 28.33 -0.85
C VAL A 306 -5.46 29.75 -0.32
N ALA A 307 -4.34 30.37 -0.68
CA ALA A 307 -4.07 31.75 -0.33
C ALA A 307 -5.21 32.60 -0.91
N LYS A 308 -6.06 33.16 -0.04
CA LYS A 308 -6.94 34.25 -0.46
C LYS A 308 -5.99 35.40 -0.81
N GLU A 309 -5.75 35.63 -2.09
CA GLU A 309 -5.17 36.88 -2.55
C GLU A 309 -6.04 38.01 -2.00
N LYS A 310 -5.54 38.68 -0.97
CA LYS A 310 -6.08 39.96 -0.53
C LYS A 310 -5.76 40.95 -1.64
N ASN A 311 -6.72 41.20 -2.52
CA ASN A 311 -6.73 42.42 -3.33
C ASN A 311 -6.92 43.62 -2.38
N GLU A 312 -5.82 44.07 -1.79
CA GLU A 312 -5.71 45.37 -1.12
C GLU A 312 -4.49 46.11 -1.70
N GLN A 313 -4.57 46.45 -2.99
CA GLN A 313 -4.02 47.71 -3.49
C GLN A 313 -5.18 48.72 -3.35
N GLY A 314 -5.16 49.72 -2.48
CA GLY A 314 -4.03 50.51 -2.04
C GLY A 314 -3.80 51.74 -2.92
N ASP A 315 -4.82 52.28 -3.57
CA ASP A 315 -4.73 53.55 -4.29
C ASP A 315 -5.04 54.73 -3.36
N ALA A 316 -3.98 55.33 -2.82
CA ALA A 316 -3.96 56.74 -2.46
C ALA A 316 -3.15 57.48 -3.54
N GLU A 317 -3.74 58.44 -4.24
CA GLU A 317 -3.53 59.86 -3.89
C GLU A 317 -4.14 60.86 -4.91
N GLN A 318 -4.87 61.83 -4.34
CA GLN A 318 -5.09 63.24 -4.70
C GLN A 318 -5.88 63.68 -5.96
N THR A 319 -7.06 64.22 -5.62
CA THR A 319 -7.45 65.63 -5.84
C THR A 319 -7.75 66.11 -7.26
N ARG A 320 -9.04 66.31 -7.55
CA ARG A 320 -9.55 67.64 -7.90
C ARG A 320 -11.06 67.74 -7.68
N ARG A 321 -11.40 68.81 -6.95
CA ARG A 321 -12.75 69.34 -6.67
C ARG A 321 -13.56 69.47 -7.97
N SER A 322 -14.85 69.15 -7.94
CA SER A 322 -15.94 70.09 -8.24
C SER A 322 -17.30 69.42 -8.08
N SER A 323 -18.26 70.24 -7.71
CA SER A 323 -19.61 69.99 -7.24
C SER A 323 -20.62 69.58 -8.31
N SER A 324 -21.67 68.92 -7.82
CA SER A 324 -23.09 69.11 -8.14
C SER A 324 -23.66 68.63 -9.50
N SER A 325 -24.72 67.83 -9.36
CA SER A 325 -26.04 68.00 -10.00
C SER A 325 -26.36 67.13 -11.23
N LEU A 326 -27.42 66.30 -11.06
CA LEU A 326 -28.59 66.02 -11.94
C LEU A 326 -28.30 65.78 -13.44
N GLN A 327 -28.84 64.79 -14.16
CA GLN A 327 -29.99 63.90 -14.04
C GLN A 327 -29.92 62.88 -15.23
N PRO A 328 -30.86 61.91 -15.33
CA PRO A 328 -30.78 60.72 -16.18
C PRO A 328 -31.61 60.83 -17.47
N THR A 329 -31.29 60.00 -18.48
CA THR A 329 -32.24 59.45 -19.48
C THR A 329 -31.46 58.48 -20.38
N GLN A 330 -31.70 57.17 -20.28
CA GLN A 330 -32.61 56.39 -21.14
C GLN A 330 -32.26 56.43 -22.64
N HIS A 331 -31.89 55.28 -23.21
CA HIS A 331 -32.67 54.64 -24.28
C HIS A 331 -32.11 53.24 -24.59
N ALA A 332 -32.98 52.24 -24.45
CA ALA A 332 -32.78 50.88 -24.90
C ALA A 332 -33.15 50.76 -26.38
N PHE A 333 -32.36 50.02 -27.17
CA PHE A 333 -32.76 49.31 -28.39
C PHE A 333 -31.68 48.25 -28.64
N ARG A 334 -31.92 46.97 -28.33
CA ARG A 334 -32.52 45.94 -29.21
C ARG A 334 -31.75 45.79 -30.54
N SER A 335 -31.00 44.70 -30.66
CA SER A 335 -31.17 43.78 -31.79
C SER A 335 -30.52 42.43 -31.51
N THR A 336 -31.40 41.44 -31.63
CA THR A 336 -31.21 40.01 -31.53
C THR A 336 -30.65 39.48 -32.86
N THR A 337 -29.94 38.34 -32.76
CA THR A 337 -29.78 37.27 -33.77
C THR A 337 -29.04 37.59 -35.07
N LEU A 338 -27.90 36.93 -35.27
CA LEU A 338 -27.86 35.68 -36.05
C LEU A 338 -26.57 34.91 -35.76
N ALA A 339 -26.76 33.67 -35.34
CA ALA A 339 -25.72 32.66 -35.21
C ALA A 339 -25.23 32.25 -36.60
N SER A 340 -23.92 32.08 -36.74
CA SER A 340 -23.34 31.15 -37.70
C SER A 340 -22.21 30.40 -37.02
N THR A 341 -22.43 29.09 -36.97
CA THR A 341 -21.61 27.98 -36.52
C THR A 341 -20.24 27.94 -37.17
N THR A 342 -19.19 27.91 -36.35
CA THR A 342 -18.00 27.09 -36.59
C THR A 342 -17.62 26.44 -35.27
N SER A 343 -17.69 25.12 -35.26
CA SER A 343 -17.26 24.21 -34.21
C SER A 343 -15.77 24.38 -33.96
N ASP A 344 -15.41 25.06 -32.87
CA ASP A 344 -14.05 25.03 -32.35
C ASP A 344 -13.93 23.89 -31.36
N VAL A 345 -13.05 22.96 -31.71
CA VAL A 345 -12.59 21.85 -30.88
C VAL A 345 -11.95 22.47 -29.65
N THR A 346 -12.63 22.40 -28.51
CA THR A 346 -12.04 22.76 -27.22
C THR A 346 -10.93 21.76 -26.92
N THR A 347 -9.71 22.15 -27.24
CA THR A 347 -8.47 21.59 -26.72
C THR A 347 -8.57 21.64 -25.19
N SER A 348 -8.83 20.50 -24.58
CA SER A 348 -8.85 20.32 -23.13
C SER A 348 -7.49 20.72 -22.57
N SER A 349 -7.39 21.93 -22.04
CA SER A 349 -6.21 22.44 -21.36
C SER A 349 -5.87 21.50 -20.20
N VAL A 350 -4.68 20.93 -20.25
CA VAL A 350 -4.11 20.08 -19.21
C VAL A 350 -4.05 20.88 -17.91
N THR A 351 -5.00 20.62 -17.00
CA THR A 351 -4.96 21.18 -15.65
C THR A 351 -3.78 20.56 -14.91
N GLU A 352 -2.87 21.40 -14.44
CA GLU A 352 -1.71 21.05 -13.62
C GLU A 352 -2.06 20.04 -12.49
N PRO A 353 -1.21 19.04 -12.18
CA PRO A 353 -1.53 17.94 -11.25
C PRO A 353 -1.80 18.37 -9.80
N PHE A 354 -1.42 19.60 -9.43
CA PHE A 354 -1.46 20.13 -8.07
C PHE A 354 -2.60 21.14 -7.84
N ALA A 355 -3.49 21.34 -8.83
CA ALA A 355 -4.51 22.39 -8.79
C ALA A 355 -5.57 22.21 -7.69
N ALA A 356 -5.74 21.00 -7.14
CA ALA A 356 -6.77 20.69 -6.14
C ALA A 356 -6.40 21.14 -4.70
N GLY A 357 -5.23 21.73 -4.47
CA GLY A 357 -4.83 22.21 -3.14
C GLY A 357 -4.66 21.10 -2.09
N ILE A 358 -4.49 19.84 -2.52
CA ILE A 358 -4.23 18.69 -1.66
C ILE A 358 -3.00 17.91 -2.13
N VAL A 359 -2.20 17.48 -1.18
CA VAL A 359 -0.89 16.87 -1.43
C VAL A 359 -0.78 15.55 -0.66
N VAL A 360 -0.32 14.50 -1.33
CA VAL A 360 0.11 13.25 -0.69
C VAL A 360 1.41 13.51 0.06
N THR A 361 1.42 13.24 1.36
CA THR A 361 2.57 13.48 2.24
C THR A 361 3.32 12.22 2.60
N GLY A 362 2.75 11.02 2.40
CA GLY A 362 3.43 9.75 2.66
C GLY A 362 2.48 8.64 3.09
N LEU A 363 3.03 7.68 3.84
CA LEU A 363 2.30 6.52 4.35
C LEU A 363 2.29 6.51 5.87
N ARG A 364 1.21 5.97 6.43
CA ARG A 364 0.98 5.87 7.88
C ARG A 364 1.67 4.65 8.50
N ASP A 365 1.82 3.56 7.76
CA ASP A 365 2.38 2.27 8.18
C ASP A 365 3.29 1.69 7.08
N TRP A 366 4.38 1.05 7.51
CA TRP A 366 5.34 0.36 6.65
C TRP A 366 5.51 -1.13 7.03
N SER A 367 4.55 -1.70 7.75
CA SER A 367 4.64 -3.07 8.27
C SER A 367 4.37 -4.15 7.21
N HIS A 368 3.76 -3.78 6.08
CA HIS A 368 3.31 -4.70 5.03
C HIS A 368 4.10 -4.51 3.72
N CYS A 369 5.43 -4.65 3.83
CA CYS A 369 6.36 -4.48 2.72
C CYS A 369 6.95 -5.81 2.24
N VAL A 370 7.12 -5.94 0.93
CA VAL A 370 7.85 -7.03 0.26
C VAL A 370 8.81 -6.46 -0.77
N PHE A 371 9.87 -7.20 -1.11
CA PHE A 371 10.69 -6.96 -2.29
C PHE A 371 10.27 -7.94 -3.40
N GLY A 372 9.72 -7.43 -4.50
CA GLY A 372 9.19 -8.25 -5.58
C GLY A 372 8.53 -7.46 -6.69
N ASP A 373 7.54 -8.05 -7.34
CA ASP A 373 6.83 -7.44 -8.47
C ASP A 373 5.95 -6.26 -8.02
N PRO A 374 6.15 -5.03 -8.53
CA PRO A 374 5.29 -3.88 -8.21
C PRO A 374 3.79 -4.13 -8.44
N LEU A 375 3.43 -4.97 -9.41
CA LEU A 375 2.04 -5.34 -9.70
C LEU A 375 1.39 -6.15 -8.57
N PHE A 376 2.17 -6.62 -7.58
CA PHE A 376 1.66 -7.29 -6.40
C PHE A 376 0.91 -6.36 -5.44
N ALA A 377 1.08 -5.02 -5.54
CA ALA A 377 0.32 -4.08 -4.73
C ALA A 377 -1.19 -4.27 -4.91
N SER A 378 -1.96 -4.13 -3.82
CA SER A 378 -3.40 -4.46 -3.81
C SER A 378 -4.21 -3.62 -4.79
N VAL A 379 -3.81 -2.38 -5.04
CA VAL A 379 -4.47 -1.43 -5.96
C VAL A 379 -4.63 -2.02 -7.37
N PHE A 380 -3.65 -2.79 -7.86
CA PHE A 380 -3.72 -3.43 -9.19
C PHE A 380 -4.72 -4.59 -9.24
N SER A 381 -5.12 -5.13 -8.08
CA SER A 381 -6.14 -6.16 -7.95
C SER A 381 -7.55 -5.60 -7.73
N GLU A 382 -7.67 -4.28 -7.51
CA GLU A 382 -8.92 -3.61 -7.13
C GLU A 382 -9.45 -2.62 -8.18
N GLN A 383 -9.09 -2.81 -9.46
CA GLN A 383 -9.42 -1.90 -10.57
C GLN A 383 -8.83 -0.50 -10.35
N PRO A 384 -7.53 -0.30 -10.67
CA PRO A 384 -6.87 0.98 -10.49
C PRO A 384 -7.59 2.08 -11.28
N SER A 385 -7.67 3.29 -10.72
CA SER A 385 -8.25 4.43 -11.41
C SER A 385 -7.34 4.90 -12.56
N THR A 386 -7.92 5.55 -13.56
CA THR A 386 -7.16 6.07 -14.71
C THR A 386 -6.12 7.11 -14.28
N SER A 387 -6.46 7.94 -13.29
CA SER A 387 -5.55 8.92 -12.69
C SER A 387 -4.36 8.24 -12.01
N PHE A 388 -4.61 7.17 -11.25
CA PHE A 388 -3.55 6.37 -10.63
C PHE A 388 -2.62 5.78 -11.69
N LEU A 389 -3.16 5.15 -12.73
CA LEU A 389 -2.36 4.58 -13.82
C LEU A 389 -1.50 5.66 -14.50
N ARG A 390 -2.07 6.84 -14.81
CA ARG A 390 -1.32 7.96 -15.40
C ARG A 390 -0.13 8.39 -14.52
N GLY A 391 -0.31 8.42 -13.20
CA GLY A 391 0.78 8.73 -12.26
C GLY A 391 1.81 7.63 -12.16
N PHE A 392 1.36 6.37 -12.21
CA PHE A 392 2.22 5.18 -12.18
C PHE A 392 3.04 5.00 -13.45
N ASP A 393 2.50 5.34 -14.63
CA ASP A 393 3.20 5.26 -15.92
C ASP A 393 4.21 6.40 -16.09
N GLY A 394 4.02 7.52 -15.39
CA GLY A 394 4.98 8.63 -15.34
C GLY A 394 4.95 9.56 -16.55
N ALA A 395 3.76 9.90 -17.04
CA ALA A 395 3.54 10.75 -18.22
C ALA A 395 4.26 12.14 -18.21
N GLU A 396 4.81 12.57 -17.08
CA GLU A 396 5.60 13.81 -16.96
C GLU A 396 7.10 13.67 -17.30
N ASP A 397 7.66 12.45 -17.31
CA ASP A 397 9.06 12.23 -17.73
C ASP A 397 9.23 12.26 -19.27
N SER A 398 8.13 12.37 -20.04
CA SER A 398 8.14 12.38 -21.50
C SER A 398 8.12 13.78 -22.14
N VAL A 399 8.11 14.88 -21.35
CA VAL A 399 7.97 16.25 -21.89
C VAL A 399 9.32 16.92 -22.18
N VAL A 400 10.44 16.24 -21.96
CA VAL A 400 11.76 16.72 -22.41
C VAL A 400 12.19 15.90 -23.64
N ASN A 401 12.01 16.50 -24.82
CA ASN A 401 12.51 16.08 -26.13
C ASN A 401 11.88 14.86 -26.81
N VAL A 402 10.70 15.01 -27.40
CA VAL A 402 10.49 14.67 -28.83
C VAL A 402 9.42 15.61 -29.38
N ALA A 403 9.78 16.39 -30.40
CA ALA A 403 8.84 17.19 -31.18
C ALA A 403 7.73 16.30 -31.75
N ALA A 404 6.52 16.84 -31.81
CA ALA A 404 5.28 16.13 -32.13
C ALA A 404 5.11 15.78 -33.64
N GLU A 405 6.17 15.32 -34.32
CA GLU A 405 6.11 14.97 -35.74
C GLU A 405 6.36 13.48 -36.05
N ASP A 406 6.87 12.68 -35.11
CA ASP A 406 7.23 11.27 -35.38
C ASP A 406 6.20 10.23 -34.89
N ARG A 407 5.00 10.64 -34.49
CA ARG A 407 3.99 9.69 -33.96
C ARG A 407 3.26 8.90 -35.06
N GLU A 408 3.24 9.38 -36.31
CA GLU A 408 2.64 8.67 -37.45
C GLU A 408 3.59 7.68 -38.12
N ALA A 409 4.90 7.75 -37.89
CA ALA A 409 5.88 6.81 -38.47
C ALA A 409 6.09 5.51 -37.66
N ARG A 410 5.58 5.44 -36.42
CA ARG A 410 5.67 4.24 -35.56
C ARG A 410 4.52 3.25 -35.72
N ALA A 411 3.50 3.58 -36.51
CA ALA A 411 2.33 2.71 -36.73
C ALA A 411 2.55 1.63 -37.81
N SER A 412 3.75 1.50 -38.37
CA SER A 412 4.03 0.60 -39.51
C SER A 412 5.13 -0.44 -39.25
N HIS A 413 5.49 -0.71 -38.00
CA HIS A 413 6.27 -1.90 -37.63
C HIS A 413 5.50 -2.74 -36.60
N GLU A 414 4.56 -3.54 -37.11
CA GLU A 414 4.08 -4.73 -36.41
C GLU A 414 5.25 -5.72 -36.32
N ASP A 415 6.02 -5.64 -35.24
CA ASP A 415 6.94 -6.70 -34.85
C ASP A 415 6.31 -7.45 -33.66
N GLY A 416 6.07 -8.75 -33.83
CA GLY A 416 5.17 -9.58 -33.01
C GLY A 416 5.68 -9.93 -31.61
N HIS A 417 6.23 -8.98 -30.87
CA HIS A 417 6.79 -9.17 -29.52
C HIS A 417 5.96 -8.59 -28.37
N GLU A 418 5.01 -7.69 -28.62
CA GLU A 418 4.23 -7.03 -27.56
C GLU A 418 3.16 -7.95 -26.92
N ASP A 419 2.57 -8.87 -27.68
CA ASP A 419 1.47 -9.74 -27.20
C ASP A 419 1.93 -10.79 -26.15
N GLY A 420 3.24 -11.07 -26.06
CA GLY A 420 3.80 -12.01 -25.10
C GLY A 420 3.91 -11.44 -23.68
N ASP A 421 4.39 -10.21 -23.57
CA ASP A 421 4.62 -9.54 -22.28
C ASP A 421 3.31 -9.11 -21.62
N ASP A 422 2.33 -8.67 -22.42
CA ASP A 422 0.99 -8.33 -21.95
C ASP A 422 0.26 -9.56 -21.38
N ARG A 423 0.42 -10.73 -22.00
CA ARG A 423 -0.14 -12.00 -21.51
C ARG A 423 0.53 -12.48 -20.23
N ALA A 424 1.85 -12.34 -20.12
CA ALA A 424 2.59 -12.64 -18.90
C ALA A 424 2.14 -11.73 -17.76
N THR A 425 2.09 -10.42 -17.99
CA THR A 425 1.61 -9.38 -17.07
C THR A 425 0.18 -9.66 -16.59
N THR A 426 -0.73 -9.97 -17.52
CA THR A 426 -2.12 -10.35 -17.20
C THR A 426 -2.17 -11.59 -16.30
N THR A 427 -1.34 -12.59 -16.59
CA THR A 427 -1.27 -13.81 -15.79
C THR A 427 -0.73 -13.55 -14.38
N ARG A 428 0.31 -12.71 -14.23
CA ARG A 428 0.83 -12.29 -12.92
C ARG A 428 -0.26 -11.58 -12.10
N LEU A 429 -0.96 -10.62 -12.71
CA LEU A 429 -2.07 -9.91 -12.07
C LEU A 429 -3.18 -10.86 -11.58
N LEU A 430 -3.56 -11.86 -12.38
CA LEU A 430 -4.56 -12.85 -11.98
C LEU A 430 -4.08 -13.74 -10.80
N LEU A 431 -2.79 -14.09 -10.74
CA LEU A 431 -2.22 -14.80 -9.59
C LEU A 431 -2.26 -13.94 -8.32
N TYR A 432 -1.95 -12.65 -8.43
CA TYR A 432 -2.02 -11.72 -7.30
C TYR A 432 -3.45 -11.45 -6.85
N GLN A 433 -4.40 -11.32 -7.78
CA GLN A 433 -5.82 -11.22 -7.48
C GLN A 433 -6.33 -12.46 -6.72
N CYS A 434 -5.89 -13.66 -7.13
CA CYS A 434 -6.18 -14.89 -6.40
C CYS A 434 -5.64 -14.84 -4.97
N TYR A 435 -4.39 -14.40 -4.78
CA TYR A 435 -3.78 -14.23 -3.46
C TYR A 435 -4.56 -13.23 -2.59
N HIS A 436 -4.81 -12.02 -3.07
CA HIS A 436 -5.49 -10.97 -2.31
C HIS A 436 -6.92 -11.36 -1.93
N ALA A 437 -7.63 -12.06 -2.83
CA ALA A 437 -8.95 -12.61 -2.53
C ALA A 437 -8.89 -13.66 -1.41
N VAL A 438 -7.90 -14.56 -1.42
CA VAL A 438 -7.68 -15.54 -0.35
C VAL A 438 -7.36 -14.85 0.97
N VAL A 439 -6.46 -13.86 0.97
CA VAL A 439 -6.13 -13.06 2.16
C VAL A 439 -7.40 -12.44 2.75
N ARG A 440 -8.25 -11.83 1.91
CA ARG A 440 -9.50 -11.20 2.37
C ARG A 440 -10.49 -12.21 2.97
N ILE A 441 -10.62 -13.40 2.38
CA ILE A 441 -11.46 -14.47 2.93
C ILE A 441 -10.90 -14.92 4.28
N VAL A 442 -9.63 -15.33 4.34
CA VAL A 442 -9.01 -15.90 5.55
C VAL A 442 -8.99 -14.88 6.70
N LYS A 443 -8.65 -13.62 6.45
CA LYS A 443 -8.71 -12.54 7.46
C LYS A 443 -10.07 -12.44 8.12
N GLY A 444 -11.13 -12.60 7.33
CA GLY A 444 -12.50 -12.56 7.79
C GLY A 444 -12.88 -13.64 8.81
N PHE A 445 -12.24 -14.81 8.73
CA PHE A 445 -12.44 -15.90 9.69
C PHE A 445 -11.60 -15.73 10.95
N TYR A 446 -10.42 -15.09 10.84
CA TYR A 446 -9.62 -14.74 12.02
C TYR A 446 -10.28 -13.61 12.82
N ARG A 447 -10.96 -12.68 12.14
CA ARG A 447 -11.52 -11.46 12.74
C ARG A 447 -12.90 -11.15 12.13
N PRO A 448 -13.98 -11.82 12.58
CA PRO A 448 -15.32 -11.57 12.07
C PRO A 448 -15.79 -10.13 12.34
N GLY A 449 -16.09 -9.38 11.28
CA GLY A 449 -16.60 -8.00 11.33
C GLY A 449 -18.10 -7.87 11.01
N ARG A 450 -18.66 -6.67 11.19
CA ARG A 450 -20.10 -6.39 10.94
C ARG A 450 -20.51 -6.57 9.47
N ASP A 451 -19.61 -6.26 8.53
CA ASP A 451 -19.85 -6.38 7.08
C ASP A 451 -19.14 -7.59 6.45
N GLN A 452 -18.78 -8.57 7.29
CA GLN A 452 -17.95 -9.70 6.90
C GLN A 452 -18.56 -10.53 5.78
N THR A 453 -19.86 -10.82 5.84
CA THR A 453 -20.55 -11.66 4.84
C THR A 453 -20.50 -11.04 3.45
N THR A 454 -20.76 -9.74 3.33
CA THR A 454 -20.72 -9.00 2.07
C THR A 454 -19.31 -8.95 1.49
N HIS A 455 -18.33 -8.60 2.32
CA HIS A 455 -16.94 -8.52 1.90
C HIS A 455 -16.34 -9.88 1.55
N GLU A 456 -16.73 -10.93 2.27
CA GLU A 456 -16.34 -12.31 1.98
C GLU A 456 -16.95 -12.80 0.67
N LEU A 457 -18.25 -12.60 0.45
CA LEU A 457 -18.90 -13.02 -0.79
C LEU A 457 -18.26 -12.34 -2.00
N ALA A 458 -17.95 -11.04 -1.89
CA ALA A 458 -17.24 -10.31 -2.92
C ALA A 458 -15.82 -10.85 -3.15
N ALA A 459 -15.10 -11.24 -2.09
CA ALA A 459 -13.78 -11.87 -2.21
C ALA A 459 -13.85 -13.26 -2.87
N ARG A 460 -14.85 -14.08 -2.50
CA ARG A 460 -15.10 -15.40 -3.10
C ARG A 460 -15.45 -15.30 -4.58
N LYS A 461 -16.26 -14.32 -4.96
CA LYS A 461 -16.59 -14.05 -6.36
C LYS A 461 -15.32 -13.71 -7.15
N ARG A 462 -14.50 -12.78 -6.65
CA ARG A 462 -13.21 -12.43 -7.28
C ARG A 462 -12.27 -13.63 -7.41
N LEU A 463 -12.15 -14.44 -6.36
CA LEU A 463 -11.34 -15.67 -6.39
C LEU A 463 -11.82 -16.62 -7.50
N THR A 464 -13.14 -16.83 -7.61
CA THR A 464 -13.73 -17.71 -8.62
C THR A 464 -13.48 -17.18 -10.03
N GLU A 465 -13.65 -15.87 -10.25
CA GLU A 465 -13.39 -15.22 -11.54
C GLU A 465 -11.91 -15.29 -11.93
N ALA A 466 -11.00 -15.01 -11.00
CA ALA A 466 -9.56 -15.09 -11.24
C ALA A 466 -9.14 -16.53 -11.59
N LEU A 467 -9.62 -17.54 -10.86
CA LEU A 467 -9.33 -18.94 -11.15
C LEU A 467 -9.90 -19.41 -12.49
N ALA A 468 -11.08 -18.93 -12.88
CA ALA A 468 -11.67 -19.22 -14.19
C ALA A 468 -10.84 -18.61 -15.33
N LYS A 469 -10.41 -17.36 -15.18
CA LYS A 469 -9.52 -16.68 -16.15
C LYS A 469 -8.16 -17.37 -16.25
N LEU A 470 -7.54 -17.70 -15.11
CA LEU A 470 -6.30 -18.48 -15.07
C LEU A 470 -6.48 -19.80 -15.81
N ALA A 471 -7.56 -20.55 -15.58
CA ALA A 471 -7.80 -21.80 -16.30
C ALA A 471 -7.87 -21.64 -17.84
N ALA A 472 -8.28 -20.47 -18.34
CA ALA A 472 -8.38 -20.20 -19.77
C ALA A 472 -7.05 -19.83 -20.44
N THR A 473 -6.05 -19.31 -19.71
CA THR A 473 -4.81 -18.74 -20.29
C THR A 473 -3.97 -19.73 -21.12
N ASP A 474 -4.14 -21.06 -20.97
CA ASP A 474 -3.38 -22.07 -21.74
C ASP A 474 -4.10 -22.63 -22.96
N THR A 475 -5.41 -22.42 -23.14
CA THR A 475 -6.11 -22.96 -24.33
C THR A 475 -5.61 -22.37 -25.65
N SER A 476 -4.78 -21.33 -25.60
CA SER A 476 -4.23 -20.64 -26.76
C SER A 476 -2.76 -21.00 -27.06
N GLN A 477 -2.04 -21.70 -26.19
CA GLN A 477 -0.64 -22.13 -26.45
C GLN A 477 -0.52 -23.52 -27.13
N GLU A 478 -1.58 -24.35 -27.09
CA GLU A 478 -1.56 -25.68 -27.72
C GLU A 478 -1.76 -25.68 -29.25
N THR A 479 -1.99 -24.53 -29.91
CA THR A 479 -2.28 -24.47 -31.36
C THR A 479 -1.06 -24.41 -32.28
N MET A 480 0.18 -24.46 -31.77
CA MET A 480 1.41 -24.47 -32.58
C MET A 480 2.31 -25.71 -32.36
N ALA A 481 1.74 -26.87 -32.02
CA ALA A 481 2.45 -28.15 -32.12
C ALA A 481 1.97 -28.94 -33.36
N PRO A 482 2.88 -29.56 -34.14
CA PRO A 482 2.51 -30.25 -35.37
C PRO A 482 1.65 -31.47 -35.06
N GLN A 483 0.58 -31.60 -35.85
CA GLN A 483 -0.43 -32.65 -35.73
C GLN A 483 0.18 -34.05 -35.87
N THR A 484 0.32 -34.77 -34.76
CA THR A 484 0.23 -36.23 -34.76
C THR A 484 -0.45 -36.73 -33.49
N ALA A 485 -1.69 -37.22 -33.66
CA ALA A 485 -2.38 -38.25 -32.85
C ALA A 485 -2.69 -37.90 -31.37
N THR A 486 -3.89 -37.98 -30.79
CA THR A 486 -5.16 -38.65 -31.11
C THR A 486 -6.28 -37.94 -30.32
N LYS A 487 -7.48 -37.86 -30.92
CA LYS A 487 -8.70 -37.32 -30.29
C LYS A 487 -9.15 -38.19 -29.11
N TYR A 488 -8.89 -37.78 -27.87
CA TYR A 488 -9.66 -38.27 -26.73
C TYR A 488 -11.00 -37.53 -26.64
N ARG A 489 -12.00 -38.07 -27.35
CA ARG A 489 -13.41 -37.77 -27.07
C ARG A 489 -13.72 -38.20 -25.65
N HIS A 490 -14.07 -37.26 -24.78
CA HIS A 490 -14.67 -37.55 -23.48
C HIS A 490 -15.97 -38.36 -23.68
N ARG A 491 -15.93 -39.65 -23.34
CA ARG A 491 -17.12 -40.47 -23.13
C ARG A 491 -17.76 -40.01 -21.82
N ARG A 492 -18.99 -39.50 -21.90
CA ARG A 492 -19.90 -39.40 -20.74
C ARG A 492 -20.27 -40.82 -20.30
N PRO A 493 -20.27 -41.15 -19.00
CA PRO A 493 -21.04 -42.29 -18.51
C PRO A 493 -22.50 -41.84 -18.34
N SER A 494 -23.39 -42.41 -19.16
CA SER A 494 -24.82 -42.44 -18.87
C SER A 494 -25.08 -43.44 -17.76
N GLY A 495 -25.86 -43.02 -16.76
CA GLY A 495 -26.32 -43.85 -15.66
C GLY A 495 -27.42 -43.12 -14.91
N ASP A 496 -28.64 -43.23 -15.45
CA ASP A 496 -29.94 -43.07 -14.78
C ASP A 496 -29.91 -43.63 -13.33
N MET A 497 -30.57 -43.10 -12.30
CA MET A 497 -31.96 -42.67 -12.21
C MET A 497 -32.14 -41.64 -11.07
N SER A 498 -33.05 -40.68 -11.29
CA SER A 498 -33.61 -39.79 -10.26
C SER A 498 -34.82 -40.44 -9.57
N PRO A 499 -35.09 -40.24 -8.26
CA PRO A 499 -36.40 -40.46 -7.69
C PRO A 499 -37.14 -39.13 -7.55
N ALA A 500 -38.00 -38.83 -8.53
CA ALA A 500 -39.02 -37.80 -8.39
C ALA A 500 -40.34 -38.41 -7.90
N LYS A 501 -40.87 -37.84 -6.82
CA LYS A 501 -42.29 -37.66 -6.46
C LYS A 501 -43.28 -38.78 -6.87
N ARG A 502 -43.78 -39.53 -5.88
CA ARG A 502 -45.10 -40.19 -5.98
C ARG A 502 -46.14 -39.40 -5.20
N THR A 503 -47.13 -38.90 -5.94
CA THR A 503 -48.44 -38.44 -5.45
C THR A 503 -49.42 -39.61 -5.36
N LYS A 504 -50.44 -39.37 -4.53
CA LYS A 504 -51.55 -40.18 -4.03
C LYS A 504 -52.54 -40.70 -5.10
N SER A 505 -53.09 -41.89 -4.86
CA SER A 505 -54.45 -42.31 -5.28
C SER A 505 -54.96 -43.45 -4.39
N ASP A 506 -56.24 -43.34 -4.04
CA ASP A 506 -57.03 -44.12 -3.08
C ASP A 506 -57.53 -45.50 -3.58
N ASP A 507 -58.10 -46.25 -2.62
CA ASP A 507 -59.23 -47.21 -2.73
C ASP A 507 -58.89 -48.63 -3.26
N SER A 508 -59.33 -49.77 -2.72
CA SER A 508 -60.38 -50.24 -1.78
C SER A 508 -59.93 -51.65 -1.29
N GLY A 509 -60.11 -52.08 -0.03
CA GLY A 509 -61.31 -52.75 0.50
C GLY A 509 -61.04 -54.23 0.86
N ASP A 510 -61.00 -54.58 2.16
CA ASP A 510 -61.75 -55.71 2.78
C ASP A 510 -61.23 -56.15 4.19
N GLU A 511 -62.16 -56.04 5.14
CA GLU A 511 -62.51 -56.85 6.35
C GLU A 511 -61.46 -57.61 7.23
N ILE A 512 -61.21 -57.09 8.44
CA ILE A 512 -61.58 -57.58 9.82
C ILE A 512 -61.87 -59.12 9.99
N PRO A 513 -61.51 -59.85 11.10
CA PRO A 513 -61.58 -59.41 12.52
C PRO A 513 -60.50 -59.83 13.56
N LYS A 514 -60.48 -59.03 14.64
CA LYS A 514 -60.40 -59.30 16.09
C LYS A 514 -59.55 -60.48 16.62
N LYS A 515 -58.68 -60.18 17.61
CA LYS A 515 -58.85 -60.64 19.02
C LYS A 515 -57.92 -59.93 20.01
N GLU A 516 -58.48 -59.76 21.21
CA GLU A 516 -57.94 -59.17 22.44
C GLU A 516 -56.91 -60.04 23.19
N ALA A 517 -56.39 -59.45 24.29
CA ALA A 517 -55.67 -59.99 25.45
C ALA A 517 -54.15 -60.13 25.24
N THR A 518 -53.27 -59.58 26.08
CA THR A 518 -53.35 -59.27 27.53
C THR A 518 -52.30 -58.22 27.87
#